data_AF-A0AAU9Y461-F1
#
_entry.id   AF-A0AAU9Y461-F1
#
_cell.length_a   1.000
_cell.length_b   1.000
_cell.length_c   1.000
_cell.angle_alpha   90.00
_cell.angle_beta   90.00
_cell.angle_gamma   90.00
#
_symmetry.space_group_name_H-M   'P 1'
#
loop_
_entity.id
_entity.type
_entity.pdbx_description
1 polymer ?
#
loop_
_entity_poly.entity_id
_entity_poly.type
_entity_poly.pdbx_seq_one_letter_code
_entity_poly.pdbx_strand_id
1 'polypeptide(L)'
;MPPKVGLFGLGMRKEAGHADFFPNGGVRQAGCKQHLAKLDIFQTVICDHMRAPEYYIASVQNNCSWKAFPCHSLSDCEAGKSTPCYGKCPSMGYDADKTALTGNFYLKTNSNPPFCGMLVFILFFQMVLQHR
;
A
#
# COMPACT_ATOMS: atom_id res chain seq x y z
N MET A 1 3.94 -25.43 -4.86
CA MET A 1 2.77 -24.56 -4.67
C MET A 1 2.56 -24.41 -3.16
N PRO A 2 2.86 -23.27 -2.52
CA PRO A 2 2.62 -23.14 -1.09
C PRO A 2 1.10 -23.01 -0.83
N PRO A 3 0.62 -23.38 0.38
CA PRO A 3 -0.78 -23.69 0.62
C PRO A 3 -1.68 -22.46 0.52
N LYS A 4 -2.92 -22.72 0.08
CA LYS A 4 -4.05 -21.78 0.08
C LYS A 4 -4.45 -21.53 1.55
N VAL A 5 -4.53 -20.25 1.94
CA VAL A 5 -4.78 -19.72 3.29
C VAL A 5 -3.57 -19.83 4.23
N GLY A 6 -2.80 -18.74 4.34
CA GLY A 6 -1.73 -18.61 5.31
C GLY A 6 -2.28 -18.26 6.70
N LEU A 7 -1.97 -19.08 7.69
CA LEU A 7 -2.47 -19.09 9.08
C LEU A 7 -2.21 -17.81 9.93
N PHE A 8 -1.72 -16.70 9.37
CA PHE A 8 -1.29 -15.53 10.14
C PHE A 8 -1.70 -14.18 9.53
N GLY A 9 -2.78 -14.11 8.74
CA GLY A 9 -3.30 -12.84 8.22
C GLY A 9 -4.81 -12.90 8.01
N LEU A 10 -5.53 -11.85 8.39
CA LEU A 10 -7.01 -11.77 8.25
C LEU A 10 -7.45 -11.18 6.89
N GLY A 11 -6.51 -10.68 6.09
CA GLY A 11 -6.78 -10.12 4.76
C GLY A 11 -6.76 -11.18 3.65
N MET A 12 -7.33 -10.83 2.49
CA MET A 12 -7.24 -11.61 1.27
C MET A 12 -6.02 -11.20 0.45
N ARG A 13 -5.35 -12.17 -0.18
CA ARG A 13 -4.26 -11.91 -1.15
C ARG A 13 -4.75 -11.81 -2.59
N LYS A 14 -5.91 -12.41 -2.88
CA LYS A 14 -6.50 -12.44 -4.21
C LYS A 14 -7.17 -11.09 -4.48
N GLU A 15 -6.98 -10.58 -5.68
CA GLU A 15 -7.68 -9.41 -6.21
C GLU A 15 -9.20 -9.62 -6.19
N ALA A 16 -9.92 -8.60 -5.78
CA ALA A 16 -11.38 -8.64 -5.65
C ALA A 16 -12.08 -7.37 -6.15
N GLY A 17 -11.34 -6.36 -6.62
CA GLY A 17 -11.88 -5.10 -7.09
C GLY A 17 -11.56 -4.81 -8.57
N HIS A 18 -12.05 -3.66 -9.04
CA HIS A 18 -11.53 -3.04 -10.26
C HIS A 18 -10.14 -2.45 -10.01
N ALA A 19 -9.92 -1.92 -8.81
CA ALA A 19 -8.67 -1.36 -8.33
C ALA A 19 -8.35 -1.98 -6.96
N ASP A 20 -7.22 -2.69 -6.89
CA ASP A 20 -6.75 -3.35 -5.69
C ASP A 20 -5.47 -2.64 -5.20
N PHE A 21 -5.51 -2.10 -3.97
CA PHE A 21 -4.41 -1.34 -3.39
C PHE A 21 -3.66 -2.15 -2.34
N PHE A 22 -2.33 -2.13 -2.44
CA PHE A 22 -1.42 -2.89 -1.58
C PHE A 22 -0.46 -1.95 -0.83
N PRO A 23 -0.93 -1.19 0.17
CA PRO A 23 -0.08 -0.33 0.99
C PRO A 23 1.00 -1.18 1.67
N ASN A 24 2.24 -0.72 1.58
CA ASN A 24 3.43 -1.41 2.10
C ASN A 24 3.57 -2.86 1.58
N GLY A 25 3.00 -3.17 0.41
CA GLY A 25 3.05 -4.51 -0.19
C GLY A 25 1.93 -5.44 0.29
N GLY A 26 0.98 -4.95 1.09
CA GLY A 26 -0.28 -5.64 1.40
C GLY A 26 -0.20 -6.74 2.46
N VAL A 27 0.95 -6.94 3.11
CA VAL A 27 1.13 -8.01 4.11
C VAL A 27 1.46 -7.46 5.49
N ARG A 28 2.48 -6.61 5.61
CA ARG A 28 2.93 -6.01 6.87
C ARG A 28 2.86 -4.51 6.77
N GLN A 29 2.29 -3.89 7.79
CA GLN A 29 2.05 -2.46 7.78
C GLN A 29 2.98 -1.73 8.75
N ALA A 30 3.40 -0.53 8.35
CA ALA A 30 4.28 0.30 9.18
C ALA A 30 3.63 0.55 10.55
N GLY A 31 4.42 0.48 11.62
CA GLY A 31 3.95 0.68 12.99
C GLY A 31 3.33 -0.56 13.67
N CYS A 32 3.07 -1.64 12.93
CA CYS A 32 2.69 -2.93 13.53
C CYS A 32 3.96 -3.69 13.95
N LYS A 33 4.14 -3.83 15.26
CA LYS A 33 5.31 -4.50 15.85
C LYS A 33 5.30 -5.98 15.51
N GLN A 34 6.41 -6.52 15.02
CA GLN A 34 6.54 -7.95 14.77
C GLN A 34 6.92 -8.66 16.06
N HIS A 35 6.01 -9.46 16.58
CA HIS A 35 6.26 -10.18 17.81
C HIS A 35 6.42 -11.69 17.56
N LEU A 36 7.42 -12.29 18.22
CA LEU A 36 7.82 -13.69 18.01
C LEU A 36 7.12 -14.69 18.95
N ALA A 37 6.41 -14.19 19.98
CA ALA A 37 5.66 -15.03 20.92
C ALA A 37 4.20 -15.23 20.46
N LYS A 38 3.64 -16.42 20.65
CA LYS A 38 2.29 -16.79 20.14
C LYS A 38 1.16 -15.82 20.51
N LEU A 39 1.13 -15.31 21.74
CA LEU A 39 0.09 -14.34 22.18
C LEU A 39 0.20 -13.00 21.44
N ASP A 40 1.39 -12.68 20.99
CA ASP A 40 1.79 -11.37 20.48
C ASP A 40 1.70 -11.32 18.94
N ILE A 41 1.74 -12.50 18.31
CA ILE A 41 1.40 -12.68 16.89
C ILE A 41 -0.03 -12.21 16.61
N PHE A 42 -1.00 -12.50 17.48
CA PHE A 42 -2.39 -12.04 17.29
C PHE A 42 -2.50 -10.52 17.27
N GLN A 43 -1.78 -9.82 18.17
CA GLN A 43 -1.74 -8.36 18.18
C GLN A 43 -1.15 -7.81 16.89
N THR A 44 -0.09 -8.46 16.39
CA THR A 44 0.50 -8.09 15.10
C THR A 44 -0.51 -8.23 13.96
N VAL A 45 -1.21 -9.37 13.90
CA VAL A 45 -2.19 -9.66 12.84
C VAL A 45 -3.38 -8.71 12.88
N ILE A 46 -3.90 -8.43 14.08
CA ILE A 46 -5.00 -7.47 14.25
C ILE A 46 -4.54 -6.07 13.86
N CYS A 47 -3.34 -5.65 14.27
CA CYS A 47 -2.78 -4.36 13.86
C CYS A 47 -2.69 -4.25 12.33
N ASP A 48 -2.07 -5.23 11.66
CA ASP A 48 -1.94 -5.24 10.20
C ASP A 48 -3.31 -5.17 9.52
N HIS A 49 -4.31 -5.89 10.05
CA HIS A 49 -5.67 -5.91 9.50
C HIS A 49 -6.41 -4.58 9.69
N MET A 50 -6.31 -3.97 10.88
CA MET A 50 -7.00 -2.72 11.21
C MET A 50 -6.45 -1.50 10.47
N ARG A 51 -5.28 -1.60 9.83
CA ARG A 51 -4.77 -0.53 8.97
C ARG A 51 -5.67 -0.20 7.78
N ALA A 52 -6.40 -1.18 7.24
CA ALA A 52 -7.28 -0.92 6.09
C ALA A 52 -8.34 0.16 6.39
N PRO A 53 -9.18 0.04 7.44
CA PRO A 53 -10.12 1.10 7.80
C PRO A 53 -9.41 2.39 8.28
N GLU A 54 -8.28 2.29 8.99
CA GLU A 54 -7.53 3.48 9.43
C GLU A 54 -7.02 4.33 8.27
N TYR A 55 -6.48 3.68 7.22
CA TYR A 55 -6.02 4.37 6.01
C TYR A 55 -7.18 4.98 5.24
N TYR A 56 -8.33 4.29 5.16
CA TYR A 56 -9.51 4.85 4.54
C TYR A 56 -9.97 6.12 5.26
N ILE A 57 -10.11 6.09 6.59
CA ILE A 57 -10.49 7.25 7.40
C ILE A 57 -9.47 8.38 7.21
N ALA A 58 -8.17 8.08 7.26
CA ALA A 58 -7.13 9.07 7.08
C ALA A 58 -7.14 9.70 5.68
N SER A 59 -7.56 8.97 4.65
CA SER A 59 -7.74 9.49 3.28
C SER A 59 -8.89 10.48 3.13
N VAL A 60 -9.88 10.44 4.01
CA VAL A 60 -10.97 11.43 4.08
C VAL A 60 -10.52 12.70 4.80
N GLN A 61 -9.79 12.53 5.91
CA GLN A 61 -9.57 13.60 6.88
C GLN A 61 -8.35 14.48 6.60
N ASN A 62 -7.34 13.98 5.88
CA ASN A 62 -6.04 14.63 5.79
C ASN A 62 -5.72 15.08 4.37
N ASN A 63 -5.22 16.31 4.24
CA ASN A 63 -4.81 16.88 2.96
C ASN A 63 -3.39 16.43 2.58
N CYS A 64 -3.26 15.18 2.18
CA CYS A 64 -1.99 14.57 1.80
C CYS A 64 -2.18 13.58 0.64
N SER A 65 -1.07 13.24 -0.03
CA SER A 65 -1.12 12.36 -1.19
C SER A 65 -1.27 10.89 -0.79
N TRP A 66 -2.34 10.27 -1.27
CA TRP A 66 -2.58 8.82 -1.25
C TRP A 66 -2.34 8.18 -2.62
N LYS A 67 -1.57 8.84 -3.48
CA LYS A 67 -1.26 8.33 -4.82
C LYS A 67 -0.52 7.00 -4.74
N ALA A 68 -0.99 6.05 -5.54
CA ALA A 68 -0.43 4.74 -5.69
C ALA A 68 0.02 4.53 -7.14
N PHE A 69 0.96 3.62 -7.36
CA PHE A 69 1.58 3.39 -8.65
C PHE A 69 1.19 2.01 -9.20
N PRO A 70 0.93 1.89 -10.50
CA PRO A 70 0.74 0.59 -11.16
C PRO A 70 2.10 -0.11 -11.32
N CYS A 71 2.28 -1.19 -10.57
CA CYS A 71 3.47 -2.04 -10.60
C CYS A 71 3.04 -3.51 -10.40
N HIS A 72 3.93 -4.47 -10.66
CA HIS A 72 3.68 -5.87 -10.31
C HIS A 72 3.93 -6.18 -8.83
N SER A 73 4.72 -5.36 -8.15
CA SER A 73 5.03 -5.48 -6.73
C SER A 73 5.48 -4.14 -6.14
N LEU A 74 5.50 -4.03 -4.81
CA LEU A 74 6.06 -2.84 -4.17
C LEU A 74 7.55 -2.66 -4.50
N SER A 75 8.32 -3.76 -4.54
CA SER A 75 9.75 -3.74 -4.92
C SER A 75 9.96 -3.26 -6.35
N ASP A 76 9.06 -3.58 -7.27
CA ASP A 76 9.13 -3.06 -8.64
C ASP A 76 8.88 -1.55 -8.67
N CYS A 77 7.93 -1.04 -7.88
CA CYS A 77 7.76 0.41 -7.74
C CYS A 77 9.01 1.09 -7.16
N GLU A 78 9.61 0.50 -6.12
CA GLU A 78 10.83 1.02 -5.50
C GLU A 78 12.03 1.00 -6.46
N ALA A 79 12.07 0.01 -7.36
CA ALA A 79 13.08 -0.09 -8.42
C ALA A 79 12.76 0.77 -9.67
N GLY A 80 11.70 1.58 -9.65
CA GLY A 80 11.29 2.43 -10.77
C GLY A 80 10.62 1.68 -11.93
N LYS A 81 10.30 0.38 -11.77
CA LYS A 81 9.61 -0.46 -12.77
C LYS A 81 8.09 -0.29 -12.69
N SER A 82 7.63 0.95 -12.71
CA SER A 82 6.21 1.31 -12.69
C SER A 82 5.71 1.64 -14.09
N THR A 83 4.48 1.26 -14.42
CA THR A 83 3.82 1.85 -15.58
C THR A 83 3.60 3.35 -15.32
N PRO A 84 3.98 4.25 -16.24
CA PRO A 84 3.80 5.68 -16.02
C PRO A 84 2.33 6.05 -15.84
N CYS A 85 2.02 6.82 -14.80
CA CYS A 85 0.69 7.37 -14.53
C CYS A 85 0.72 8.90 -14.42
N TYR A 86 1.25 9.58 -15.44
CA TYR A 86 1.45 11.04 -15.48
C TYR A 86 0.23 11.85 -15.01
N GLY A 87 0.27 12.35 -13.77
CA GLY A 87 -0.81 13.15 -13.16
C GLY A 87 -2.14 12.42 -12.90
N LYS A 88 -2.28 11.18 -13.37
CA LYS A 88 -3.51 10.38 -13.31
C LYS A 88 -3.35 9.10 -12.47
N CYS A 89 -2.28 9.00 -11.66
CA CYS A 89 -2.12 7.89 -10.73
C CYS A 89 -3.36 7.78 -9.81
N PRO A 90 -3.85 6.56 -9.54
CA PRO A 90 -4.99 6.36 -8.66
C PRO A 90 -4.63 6.77 -7.24
N SER A 91 -5.63 7.25 -6.49
CA SER A 91 -5.50 7.52 -5.06
C SER A 91 -6.12 6.36 -4.28
N MET A 92 -5.41 5.80 -3.29
CA MET A 92 -6.04 4.84 -2.39
C MET A 92 -7.05 5.55 -1.47
N GLY A 93 -8.18 4.91 -1.17
CA GLY A 93 -9.14 5.40 -0.18
C GLY A 93 -10.31 6.17 -0.80
N TYR A 94 -10.70 7.28 -0.17
CA TYR A 94 -11.90 8.05 -0.52
C TYR A 94 -11.94 8.51 -1.99
N ASP A 95 -10.77 8.87 -2.52
CA ASP A 95 -10.61 9.41 -3.88
C ASP A 95 -10.31 8.34 -4.95
N ALA A 96 -10.52 7.05 -4.63
CA ALA A 96 -10.20 5.95 -5.55
C ALA A 96 -11.02 5.95 -6.84
N ASP A 97 -12.23 6.51 -6.80
CA ASP A 97 -13.15 6.63 -7.93
C ASP A 97 -12.78 7.76 -8.91
N LYS A 98 -11.91 8.70 -8.49
CA LYS A 98 -11.50 9.83 -9.34
C LYS A 98 -10.65 9.42 -10.55
N THR A 99 -10.21 8.17 -10.61
CA THR A 99 -9.49 7.62 -11.77
C THR A 99 -10.16 6.33 -12.24
N ALA A 100 -10.32 6.17 -13.55
CA ALA A 100 -10.85 4.94 -14.16
C ALA A 100 -9.79 3.83 -14.34
N LEU A 101 -8.65 3.92 -13.65
CA LEU A 101 -7.58 2.95 -13.79
C LEU A 101 -7.92 1.66 -13.04
N THR A 102 -7.73 0.52 -13.70
CA THR A 102 -7.96 -0.80 -13.15
C THR A 102 -6.66 -1.56 -12.93
N GLY A 103 -6.63 -2.44 -11.92
CA GLY A 103 -5.50 -3.33 -11.64
C GLY A 103 -4.92 -3.12 -10.24
N ASN A 104 -3.66 -3.50 -10.10
CA ASN A 104 -2.96 -3.56 -8.82
C ASN A 104 -2.11 -2.30 -8.62
N PHE A 105 -2.29 -1.64 -7.47
CA PHE A 105 -1.61 -0.39 -7.15
C PHE A 105 -0.88 -0.47 -5.83
N TYR A 106 0.32 0.09 -5.78
CA TYR A 106 1.19 0.02 -4.62
C TYR A 106 1.60 1.42 -4.16
N LEU A 107 1.73 1.57 -2.84
CA LEU A 107 2.14 2.80 -2.18
C LEU A 107 2.81 2.47 -0.85
N LYS A 108 3.56 3.43 -0.31
CA LYS A 108 4.08 3.38 1.05
C LYS A 108 3.25 4.26 1.97
N THR A 109 3.09 3.81 3.20
CA THR A 109 2.52 4.60 4.29
C THR A 109 3.49 4.66 5.47
N ASN A 110 3.33 5.67 6.30
CA ASN A 110 4.04 5.87 7.56
C ASN A 110 3.40 5.03 8.67
N SER A 111 4.11 4.92 9.79
CA SER A 111 3.66 4.17 10.97
C SER A 111 2.58 4.88 11.79
N ASN A 112 2.44 6.20 11.65
CA ASN A 112 1.54 7.03 12.47
C ASN A 112 0.66 7.92 11.58
N PRO A 113 -0.53 8.36 12.06
CA PRO A 113 -1.36 9.32 11.36
C PRO A 113 -0.55 10.57 10.97
N PRO A 114 -0.80 11.16 9.79
CA PRO A 114 -1.90 10.84 8.86
C PRO A 114 -1.62 9.63 7.94
N PHE A 115 -0.56 8.85 8.18
CA PHE A 115 -0.10 7.66 7.43
C PHE A 115 0.35 7.91 5.98
N CYS A 116 -0.23 8.86 5.27
CA CYS A 116 0.27 9.34 3.99
C CYS A 116 1.60 10.12 4.16
N GLY A 117 2.35 10.31 3.06
CA GLY A 117 3.50 11.22 3.02
C GLY A 117 4.80 10.67 2.42
N MET A 118 4.91 9.38 2.13
CA MET A 118 6.10 8.78 1.50
C MET A 118 6.06 8.84 -0.04
N LEU A 119 5.68 9.99 -0.60
CA LEU A 119 5.75 10.22 -2.07
C LEU A 119 7.20 10.47 -2.52
N VAL A 120 8.02 11.02 -1.63
CA VAL A 120 9.38 11.52 -1.93
C VAL A 120 10.34 10.40 -2.31
N PHE A 121 10.25 9.21 -1.70
CA PHE A 121 11.16 8.11 -2.02
C PHE A 121 10.91 7.46 -3.39
N ILE A 122 9.65 7.36 -3.83
CA ILE A 122 9.30 6.77 -5.13
C ILE A 122 9.60 7.76 -6.27
N LEU A 123 9.34 9.06 -6.05
CA LEU A 123 9.61 10.09 -7.05
C LEU A 123 11.11 10.41 -7.21
N PHE A 124 11.90 10.42 -6.14
CA PHE A 124 13.35 10.66 -6.24
C PHE A 124 14.04 9.59 -7.09
N PHE A 125 13.64 8.32 -6.99
CA PHE A 125 14.19 7.26 -7.84
C PHE A 125 13.76 7.38 -9.31
N GLN A 126 12.52 7.80 -9.59
CA GLN A 126 12.06 8.05 -10.97
C GLN A 126 12.83 9.22 -11.63
N MET A 127 13.05 10.34 -10.93
CA MET A 127 13.78 11.50 -11.50
C MET A 127 15.28 11.22 -11.70
N VAL A 128 15.91 10.42 -10.84
CA VAL A 128 17.35 10.13 -10.94
C VAL A 128 17.68 9.05 -11.98
N LEU A 129 16.75 8.11 -12.27
CA LEU A 129 16.97 7.04 -13.24
C LEU A 129 16.51 7.37 -14.68
N GLN A 130 15.63 8.35 -14.89
CA GLN A 130 15.24 8.80 -16.24
C GLN A 130 16.23 9.82 -16.86
N HIS A 131 17.27 10.22 -16.12
CA HIS A 131 18.34 11.14 -16.58
C HIS A 131 19.75 10.49 -16.63
N ARG A 132 19.83 9.17 -16.76
CA ARG A 132 21.05 8.47 -17.20
C ARG A 132 20.82 7.75 -18.52
#